data_AF-A0A929P026-F1
#
_entry.id   AF-A0A929P026-F1
#
_cell.length_a   1.000
_cell.length_b   1.000
_cell.length_c   1.000
_cell.angle_alpha   90.00
_cell.angle_beta   90.00
_cell.angle_gamma   90.00
#
_symmetry.space_group_name_H-M   'P 1'
#
loop_
_entity.id
_entity.type
_entity.pdbx_description
1 polymer ?
#
loop_
_entity_poly.entity_id
_entity_poly.type
_entity_poly.pdbx_seq_one_letter_code
_entity_poly.pdbx_strand_id
1 'polypeptide(L)'
;MVTEEGNFLQTNSSQVTFKDLHDDEIDSYLATGEADDKAGAYAIQGIAAQFVLRLDGSFSGVMGLPLYETVQLLKRCGLNPLAPVTDSHI
;
A
#
# COMPACT_ATOMS: atom_id res chain seq x y z
N MET A 1 -15.32 -11.34 3.29
CA MET A 1 -16.18 -11.91 4.35
C MET A 1 -17.22 -10.84 4.71
N VAL A 2 -18.46 -11.19 5.03
CA VAL A 2 -19.40 -10.23 5.65
C VAL A 2 -19.25 -10.43 7.15
N THR A 3 -18.87 -9.39 7.89
CA THR A 3 -18.85 -9.43 9.35
C THR A 3 -20.26 -9.13 9.88
N GLU A 4 -20.58 -9.56 11.10
CA GLU A 4 -21.94 -9.60 11.68
C GLU A 4 -22.66 -8.24 11.87
N GLU A 5 -22.15 -7.15 11.30
CA GLU A 5 -22.75 -5.81 11.38
C GLU A 5 -22.71 -5.08 10.03
N GLY A 6 -23.37 -5.57 8.97
CA GLY A 6 -23.53 -4.81 7.71
C GLY A 6 -22.24 -4.33 7.00
N ASN A 7 -21.07 -4.72 7.50
CA ASN A 7 -19.77 -4.18 7.13
C ASN A 7 -19.09 -5.14 6.16
N PHE A 8 -18.52 -4.59 5.09
CA PHE A 8 -17.70 -5.36 4.16
C PHE A 8 -16.22 -5.21 4.52
N LEU A 9 -15.58 -6.33 4.86
CA LEU A 9 -14.15 -6.38 5.18
C LEU A 9 -13.41 -7.28 4.18
N GLN A 10 -12.19 -6.85 3.81
CA GLN A 10 -11.25 -7.63 3.03
C GLN A 10 -9.82 -7.39 3.54
N THR A 11 -9.01 -8.44 3.52
CA THR A 11 -7.58 -8.41 3.88
C THR A 11 -6.75 -8.58 2.62
N ASN A 12 -5.69 -7.80 2.49
CA ASN A 12 -4.65 -7.99 1.48
C ASN A 12 -3.33 -8.32 2.20
N SER A 13 -2.57 -9.26 1.65
CA SER A 13 -1.23 -9.60 2.13
C SER A 13 -0.27 -9.52 0.95
N SER A 14 0.89 -8.92 1.18
CA SER A 14 1.95 -8.79 0.19
C SER A 14 3.28 -9.14 0.83
N GLN A 15 4.18 -9.77 0.08
CA GLN A 15 5.53 -10.09 0.51
C GLN A 15 6.52 -9.21 -0.25
N VAL A 16 7.36 -8.50 0.48
CA VAL A 16 8.45 -7.68 -0.08
C VAL A 16 9.76 -8.37 0.24
N THR A 17 10.52 -8.70 -0.80
CA THR A 17 11.86 -9.29 -0.67
C THR A 17 12.89 -8.20 -0.86
N PHE A 18 13.71 -7.99 0.15
CA PHE A 18 14.85 -7.09 0.11
C PHE A 18 16.10 -7.85 -0.33
N LYS A 19 17.07 -7.13 -0.90
CA LYS A 19 18.43 -7.64 -1.04
C LYS A 19 19.07 -7.77 0.34
N ASP A 20 20.15 -8.54 0.42
CA ASP A 20 21.01 -8.48 1.60
C ASP A 20 21.61 -7.06 1.71
N LEU A 21 21.40 -6.44 2.87
CA LEU A 21 21.89 -5.10 3.17
C LEU A 21 23.16 -5.20 4.00
N HIS A 22 24.17 -4.42 3.60
CA HIS A 22 25.37 -4.22 4.41
C HIS A 22 25.14 -3.08 5.41
N ASP A 23 25.87 -3.09 6.53
CA ASP A 23 25.73 -2.09 7.59
C ASP A 23 25.89 -0.65 7.05
N ASP A 24 26.85 -0.43 6.14
CA ASP A 24 27.07 0.89 5.52
C ASP A 24 25.87 1.39 4.71
N GLU A 25 25.11 0.49 4.08
CA GLU A 25 23.91 0.84 3.31
C GLU A 25 22.75 1.19 4.25
N ILE A 26 22.64 0.46 5.37
CA ILE A 26 21.66 0.72 6.42
C ILE A 26 21.96 2.10 7.03
N ASP A 27 23.20 2.36 7.43
CA ASP A 27 23.61 3.65 8.02
C ASP A 27 23.37 4.81 7.06
N SER A 28 23.75 4.64 5.79
CA SER A 28 23.53 5.66 4.75
C SER A 28 22.04 5.93 4.53
N TYR A 29 21.20 4.89 4.56
CA TYR A 29 19.77 5.02 4.41
C TYR A 29 19.12 5.68 5.63
N LEU A 30 19.50 5.31 6.85
CA LEU A 30 19.02 5.94 8.07
C LEU A 30 19.38 7.43 8.14
N ALA A 31 20.57 7.81 7.64
CA ALA A 31 20.97 9.21 7.55
C ALA A 31 20.08 10.07 6.64
N THR A 32 19.26 9.46 5.78
CA THR A 32 18.30 10.19 4.93
C THR A 32 17.05 10.67 5.68
N GLY A 33 16.75 10.08 6.85
CA GLY A 33 15.52 10.33 7.61
C GLY A 33 14.25 9.70 7.00
N GLU A 34 14.32 9.01 5.85
CA GLU A 34 13.13 8.35 5.25
C GLU A 34 12.52 7.28 6.16
N ALA A 35 13.31 6.68 7.04
CA ALA A 35 12.88 5.65 7.96
C ALA A 35 12.01 6.16 9.13
N ASP A 36 12.11 7.45 9.47
CA ASP A 36 11.69 7.96 10.79
C ASP A 36 10.18 7.89 11.04
N ASP A 37 9.36 7.95 9.99
CA ASP A 37 7.91 7.93 10.05
C ASP A 37 7.27 6.72 9.35
N LYS A 38 8.06 5.66 9.09
CA LYS A 38 7.62 4.48 8.32
C LYS A 38 7.58 3.22 9.17
N ALA A 39 6.44 2.55 9.17
CA ALA A 39 6.34 1.21 9.75
C ALA A 39 7.30 0.25 9.01
N GLY A 40 8.14 -0.47 9.75
CA GLY A 40 9.20 -1.30 9.18
C GLY A 40 10.40 -0.52 8.65
N ALA A 41 10.49 0.78 8.94
CA ALA A 41 11.60 1.66 8.57
C ALA A 41 11.86 1.78 7.06
N TYR A 42 10.87 1.53 6.19
CA TYR A 42 11.05 1.65 4.73
C TYR A 42 9.83 2.23 4.00
N ALA A 43 10.07 2.91 2.88
CA ALA A 43 9.04 3.33 1.94
C ALA A 43 9.29 2.72 0.55
N ILE A 44 8.36 1.88 0.06
CA ILE A 44 8.49 1.21 -1.25
C ILE A 44 8.49 2.16 -2.46
N GLN A 45 8.01 3.39 -2.26
CA GLN A 45 8.01 4.48 -3.25
C GLN A 45 9.17 5.48 -3.06
N GLY A 46 10.02 5.23 -2.07
CA GLY A 46 11.09 6.13 -1.65
C GLY A 46 12.48 5.60 -1.98
N ILE A 47 13.48 6.09 -1.26
CA ILE A 47 14.88 5.70 -1.33
C ILE A 47 15.05 4.20 -1.09
N ALA A 48 14.26 3.61 -0.17
CA ALA A 48 14.34 2.19 0.13
C ALA A 48 13.93 1.28 -1.05
N ALA A 49 13.27 1.81 -2.08
CA ALA A 49 12.89 1.04 -3.27
C ALA A 49 14.10 0.42 -3.97
N GLN A 50 15.29 1.04 -3.88
CA GLN A 50 16.52 0.52 -4.47
C GLN A 50 16.98 -0.81 -3.84
N PHE A 51 16.48 -1.13 -2.63
CA PHE A 51 16.81 -2.35 -1.91
C PHE A 51 15.81 -3.49 -2.15
N VAL A 52 14.68 -3.21 -2.81
CA VAL A 52 13.62 -4.19 -3.06
C VAL A 52 13.96 -5.01 -4.30
N LEU A 53 14.15 -6.32 -4.13
CA LEU A 53 14.38 -7.26 -5.22
C LEU A 53 13.08 -7.73 -5.87
N ARG A 54 12.04 -7.93 -5.05
CA ARG A 54 10.78 -8.50 -5.52
C ARG A 54 9.62 -8.09 -4.62
N LEU A 55 8.48 -7.87 -5.24
CA LEU A 55 7.20 -7.69 -4.57
C LEU A 55 6.23 -8.77 -5.09
N ASP A 56 5.70 -9.57 -4.19
CA ASP A 56 4.61 -10.51 -4.45
C ASP A 56 3.33 -10.04 -3.78
N GLY A 57 2.33 -9.66 -4.57
CA GLY A 57 1.06 -9.16 -4.07
C GLY A 57 0.71 -7.78 -4.63
N SER A 58 0.19 -6.89 -3.79
CA SER A 58 -0.36 -5.60 -4.18
C SER A 58 0.59 -4.46 -3.79
N PHE A 59 1.17 -3.79 -4.78
CA PHE A 59 1.94 -2.56 -4.55
C PHE A 59 1.09 -1.51 -3.83
N SER A 60 -0.15 -1.31 -4.30
CA SER A 60 -1.09 -0.39 -3.63
C SER A 60 -1.41 -0.81 -2.19
N GLY A 61 -1.44 -2.11 -1.90
CA GLY A 61 -1.56 -2.65 -0.55
C GLY A 61 -0.37 -2.27 0.33
N VAL A 62 0.86 -2.44 -0.16
CA VAL A 62 2.08 -2.01 0.55
C VAL A 62 2.11 -0.50 0.79
N MET A 63 1.58 0.28 -0.15
CA MET A 63 1.45 1.73 -0.04
C MET A 63 0.40 2.19 0.98
N GLY A 64 -0.45 1.27 1.46
CA GLY A 64 -1.43 1.52 2.52
C GLY A 64 -2.90 1.41 2.11
N LEU A 65 -3.21 1.25 0.81
CA LEU A 65 -4.58 1.04 0.35
C LEU A 65 -4.63 0.05 -0.82
N PRO A 66 -5.05 -1.21 -0.58
CA PRO A 66 -5.13 -2.23 -1.63
C PRO A 66 -6.29 -1.89 -2.58
N LEU A 67 -5.97 -1.23 -3.71
CA LEU A 67 -6.96 -0.61 -4.59
C LEU A 67 -7.90 -1.64 -5.23
N TYR A 68 -7.38 -2.81 -5.59
CA TYR A 68 -8.20 -3.88 -6.18
C TYR A 68 -9.32 -4.29 -5.22
N GLU A 69 -8.97 -4.64 -3.99
CA GLU A 69 -9.89 -5.03 -2.93
C GLU A 69 -10.81 -3.87 -2.53
N THR A 70 -10.28 -2.66 -2.44
CA THR A 70 -11.06 -1.45 -2.14
C THR A 70 -12.16 -1.23 -3.18
N VAL A 71 -11.84 -1.37 -4.47
CA VAL A 71 -12.85 -1.25 -5.55
C VAL A 71 -13.90 -2.35 -5.44
N GLN A 72 -13.53 -3.59 -5.08
CA GLN A 72 -14.51 -4.65 -4.85
C GLN A 72 -15.44 -4.32 -3.67
N LEU A 73 -14.90 -3.79 -2.57
CA LEU A 73 -15.69 -3.36 -1.42
C LEU A 73 -16.64 -2.21 -1.77
N LEU A 74 -16.17 -1.19 -2.49
CA LEU A 74 -17.00 -0.06 -2.94
C LEU A 74 -18.17 -0.53 -3.80
N LYS A 75 -17.93 -1.45 -4.74
CA LYS A 75 -19.00 -2.03 -5.58
C LYS A 75 -20.05 -2.76 -4.75
N ARG A 76 -19.66 -3.43 -3.67
CA ARG A 76 -20.60 -4.10 -2.75
C ARG A 76 -21.43 -3.11 -1.94
N CYS A 77 -20.90 -1.92 -1.67
CA CYS A 77 -21.65 -0.79 -1.11
C CYS A 77 -22.56 -0.09 -2.14
N GLY A 78 -22.59 -0.53 -3.41
CA GLY A 78 -23.34 0.13 -4.47
C GLY A 78 -22.65 1.36 -5.07
N LEU A 79 -21.36 1.57 -4.77
CA LEU A 79 -20.57 2.67 -5.31
C LEU A 79 -19.76 2.21 -6.53
N ASN A 80 -19.82 2.96 -7.63
CA ASN A 80 -19.01 2.71 -8.82
C ASN A 80 -17.86 3.75 -8.90
N PRO A 81 -16.61 3.38 -8.60
CA PRO A 81 -15.48 4.31 -8.62
C PRO A 81 -15.08 4.79 -10.02
N LEU A 82 -15.65 4.21 -11.08
CA LEU A 82 -15.46 4.66 -12.47
C LEU A 82 -16.67 5.42 -13.02
N ALA A 83 -17.66 5.72 -12.17
CA ALA A 83 -18.75 6.59 -12.59
C ALA A 83 -18.19 7.98 -12.97
N PRO A 84 -18.68 8.61 -14.06
CA PRO A 84 -18.28 9.96 -14.40
C PRO A 84 -18.59 10.91 -13.24
N VAL A 85 -17.66 11.81 -12.93
CA VAL A 85 -17.98 12.95 -12.05
C VAL A 85 -19.03 13.78 -12.81
N THR A 86 -20.25 13.77 -12.30
CA THR A 86 -21.29 14.66 -12.78
C THR A 86 -21.11 15.95 -12.01
N ASP A 87 -20.54 16.97 -12.66
CA ASP A 87 -20.50 18.32 -12.12
C ASP A 87 -21.95 18.83 -12.00
N SER A 88 -22.55 18.64 -10.83
CA SER A 88 -23.67 19.45 -10.38
C SER A 88 -23.10 20.48 -9.43
N HIS A 89 -22.63 21.61 -9.96
CA HIS A 89 -22.57 22.97 -9.38
C HIS A 89 -21.51 23.83 -10.11
N ILE A 90 -21.93 24.45 -11.23
CA ILE A 90 -21.61 25.85 -11.54
C ILE A 90 -22.94 26.56 -11.79
#